data_AF-A0A212TLV7-F1
#
_entry.id   AF-A0A212TLV7-F1
#
_cell.length_a   1.000
_cell.length_b   1.000
_cell.length_c   1.000
_cell.angle_alpha   90.00
_cell.angle_beta   90.00
_cell.angle_gamma   90.00
#
_symmetry.space_group_name_H-M   'P 1'
#
loop_
_entity.id
_entity.type
_entity.pdbx_description
1 polymer ?
#
loop_
_entity_poly.entity_id
_entity_poly.type
_entity_poly.pdbx_seq_one_letter_code
_entity_poly.pdbx_strand_id
1 'polypeptide(L)'
;MIKTCILFLGLLDGLASCQSQTVPTATVQPAPTETEARAAVARYVKEQPNAALYLTDSARVVDVDTKWQVMVPRTDWAKRMPNAAAFEVDKQTGAVTTLMVK
;
A
#
# COMPACT_ATOMS: atom_id res chain seq x y z
N MET A 1 -53.56 34.56 19.20
CA MET A 1 -53.39 33.33 18.39
C MET A 1 -52.41 32.43 19.12
N ILE A 2 -52.96 31.49 19.89
CA ILE A 2 -52.24 30.49 20.69
C ILE A 2 -51.95 29.29 19.77
N LYS A 3 -50.70 28.81 19.74
CA LYS A 3 -50.43 27.44 19.34
C LYS A 3 -49.21 26.90 20.08
N THR A 4 -49.45 26.59 21.34
CA THR A 4 -48.63 25.74 22.20
C THR A 4 -48.60 24.33 21.59
N CYS A 5 -47.44 23.83 21.20
CA CYS A 5 -47.21 22.40 20.96
C CYS A 5 -46.39 21.85 22.13
N ILE A 6 -47.09 21.05 22.94
CA ILE A 6 -46.62 20.31 24.10
C ILE A 6 -45.75 19.12 23.65
N LEU A 7 -44.65 18.93 24.40
CA LEU A 7 -43.96 17.69 24.81
C LEU A 7 -44.27 16.38 24.05
N PHE A 8 -43.24 15.60 23.71
CA PHE A 8 -42.91 14.33 24.39
C PHE A 8 -41.70 13.62 23.73
N LEU A 9 -40.80 13.13 24.60
CA LEU A 9 -40.03 11.87 24.54
C LEU A 9 -39.15 11.55 23.31
N GLY A 10 -37.84 11.61 23.55
CA GLY A 10 -36.93 10.46 23.54
C GLY A 10 -36.75 9.65 22.26
N LEU A 11 -35.51 9.59 21.76
CA LEU A 11 -34.80 8.32 21.58
C LEU A 11 -33.31 8.59 21.41
N LEU A 12 -32.51 7.97 22.28
CA LEU A 12 -31.14 7.58 21.96
C LEU A 12 -31.20 6.62 20.79
N ASP A 13 -30.47 6.89 19.71
CA ASP A 13 -29.89 5.85 18.87
C ASP A 13 -28.62 6.40 18.21
N GLY A 14 -27.51 6.16 18.89
CA GLY A 14 -26.21 6.15 18.24
C GLY A 14 -26.10 4.85 17.46
N LEU A 15 -25.94 4.93 16.15
CA LEU A 15 -25.25 3.89 15.39
C LEU A 15 -24.24 4.55 14.47
N ALA A 16 -22.98 4.31 14.84
CA ALA A 16 -21.80 4.56 14.06
C ALA A 16 -22.03 4.20 12.59
N SER A 17 -22.06 5.22 11.74
CA SER A 17 -21.77 5.03 10.33
C SER A 17 -20.28 4.76 10.21
N CYS A 18 -19.88 3.51 10.46
CA CYS A 18 -18.67 2.96 9.86
C CYS A 18 -18.91 2.98 8.35
N GLN A 19 -18.59 4.09 7.68
CA GLN A 19 -18.24 3.98 6.28
C GLN A 19 -17.07 3.02 6.25
N SER A 20 -17.32 1.77 5.84
CA SER A 20 -16.28 0.85 5.44
C SER A 20 -15.56 1.53 4.28
N GLN A 21 -14.56 2.35 4.62
CA GLN A 21 -13.54 2.79 3.70
C GLN A 21 -12.96 1.47 3.23
N THR A 22 -13.32 1.05 2.01
CA THR A 22 -12.64 -0.03 1.31
C THR A 22 -11.22 0.46 1.13
N VAL A 23 -10.39 0.24 2.15
CA VAL A 23 -8.94 0.21 2.00
C VAL A 23 -8.76 -0.83 0.91
N PRO A 24 -8.21 -0.47 -0.27
CA PRO A 24 -7.88 -1.46 -1.26
C PRO A 24 -6.92 -2.42 -0.58
N THR A 25 -7.41 -3.61 -0.22
CA THR A 25 -6.54 -4.70 0.16
C THR A 25 -5.81 -5.04 -1.13
N ALA A 26 -4.60 -4.52 -1.30
CA ALA A 26 -3.69 -4.96 -2.35
C ALA A 26 -3.78 -6.48 -2.38
N THR A 27 -4.16 -7.05 -3.51
CA THR A 27 -4.39 -8.49 -3.63
C THR A 27 -3.07 -9.19 -3.30
N VAL A 28 -3.00 -9.75 -2.10
CA VAL A 28 -1.88 -10.52 -1.57
C VAL A 28 -1.93 -11.87 -2.29
N GLN A 29 -1.36 -11.88 -3.50
CA GLN A 29 -1.22 -13.06 -4.34
C GLN A 29 0.21 -13.59 -4.17
N PRO A 30 0.40 -14.92 -3.99
CA PRO A 30 1.72 -15.53 -3.95
C PRO A 30 2.62 -15.05 -5.09
N ALA A 31 3.92 -14.92 -4.79
CA ALA A 31 4.93 -14.49 -5.75
C ALA A 31 6.07 -15.51 -5.84
N PRO A 32 5.82 -16.73 -6.36
CA PRO A 32 6.86 -17.76 -6.50
C PRO A 32 7.94 -17.41 -7.53
N THR A 33 7.73 -16.43 -8.41
CA THR A 33 8.68 -16.02 -9.47
C THR A 33 9.14 -14.57 -9.35
N GLU A 34 10.28 -14.24 -9.97
CA GLU A 34 10.78 -12.87 -10.09
C GLU A 34 9.73 -11.92 -10.73
N THR A 35 9.05 -12.38 -11.78
CA THR A 35 8.03 -11.58 -12.49
C THR A 35 6.87 -11.22 -11.57
N GLU A 36 6.40 -12.17 -10.76
CA GLU A 36 5.33 -11.93 -9.81
C GLU A 36 5.78 -11.02 -8.66
N ALA A 37 7.02 -11.13 -8.21
CA ALA A 37 7.59 -10.23 -7.20
C ALA A 37 7.65 -8.78 -7.71
N ARG A 38 8.13 -8.59 -8.93
CA ARG A 38 8.15 -7.29 -9.61
C ARG A 38 6.74 -6.73 -9.77
N ALA A 39 5.78 -7.57 -10.16
CA ALA A 39 4.39 -7.17 -10.30
C ALA A 39 3.75 -6.80 -8.95
N ALA A 40 4.06 -7.53 -7.87
CA ALA A 40 3.60 -7.21 -6.51
C ALA A 40 4.11 -5.83 -6.07
N VAL A 41 5.40 -5.55 -6.28
CA VAL A 41 5.97 -4.23 -5.98
C VAL A 41 5.39 -3.13 -6.87
N ALA A 42 5.17 -3.38 -8.16
CA ALA A 42 4.55 -2.40 -9.04
C ALA A 42 3.12 -2.01 -8.59
N ARG A 43 2.31 -2.99 -8.14
CA ARG A 43 0.99 -2.72 -7.55
C ARG A 43 1.11 -1.91 -6.28
N TYR A 44 1.97 -2.33 -5.35
CA TYR A 44 2.22 -1.63 -4.10
C TYR A 44 2.67 -0.17 -4.30
N VAL A 45 3.61 0.06 -5.21
CA VAL A 45 4.12 1.40 -5.54
C VAL A 45 3.04 2.29 -6.16
N LYS A 46 2.17 1.74 -7.02
CA LYS A 46 1.08 2.47 -7.67
C LYS A 46 0.08 3.08 -6.67
N GLU A 47 -0.06 2.48 -5.49
CA GLU A 47 -0.92 2.95 -4.41
C GLU A 47 -0.27 4.06 -3.56
N GLN A 48 1.03 4.33 -3.74
CA GLN A 48 1.73 5.36 -2.98
C GLN A 48 1.49 6.77 -3.56
N PRO A 49 1.42 7.81 -2.70
CA PRO A 49 1.21 9.19 -3.15
C PRO A 49 2.34 9.71 -4.05
N ASN A 50 3.52 9.11 -3.97
CA ASN A 50 4.72 9.47 -4.73
C ASN A 50 5.08 8.41 -5.80
N ALA A 51 4.11 7.62 -6.28
CA ALA A 51 4.31 6.56 -7.28
C ALA A 51 5.12 7.02 -8.51
N ALA A 52 4.90 8.27 -8.96
CA ALA A 52 5.56 8.85 -10.13
C ALA A 52 7.10 8.98 -10.00
N LEU A 53 7.65 8.83 -8.79
CA LEU A 53 9.08 8.90 -8.54
C LEU A 53 9.80 7.56 -8.76
N TYR A 54 9.06 6.45 -8.89
CA TYR A 54 9.62 5.11 -8.96
C TYR A 54 9.65 4.58 -10.40
N LEU A 55 10.77 3.97 -10.79
CA LEU A 55 10.97 3.35 -12.10
C LEU A 55 10.80 1.82 -12.00
N THR A 56 9.57 1.35 -11.86
CA THR A 56 9.24 -0.07 -11.60
C THR A 56 9.72 -1.03 -12.70
N ASP A 57 9.72 -0.59 -13.97
CA ASP A 57 10.19 -1.42 -15.09
C ASP A 57 11.71 -1.65 -15.03
N SER A 58 12.43 -0.71 -14.41
CA SER A 58 13.88 -0.80 -14.20
C SER A 58 14.25 -1.53 -12.91
N ALA A 59 13.29 -2.14 -12.22
CA ALA A 59 13.55 -2.85 -10.98
C ALA A 59 14.54 -4.00 -11.17
N ARG A 60 15.34 -4.24 -10.13
CA ARG A 60 16.21 -5.42 -10.01
C ARG A 60 15.62 -6.31 -8.94
N VAL A 61 15.60 -7.61 -9.16
CA VAL A 61 15.08 -8.59 -8.21
C VAL A 61 16.22 -9.53 -7.83
N VAL A 62 16.31 -9.82 -6.53
CA VAL A 62 17.29 -10.73 -5.95
C VAL A 62 16.53 -11.80 -5.16
N ASP A 63 16.89 -13.06 -5.39
CA ASP A 63 16.37 -14.18 -4.61
C ASP A 63 17.04 -14.21 -3.22
N VAL A 64 16.23 -14.22 -2.16
CA VAL A 64 16.69 -14.31 -0.77
C VAL A 64 15.82 -15.32 0.00
N ASP A 65 16.15 -16.61 -0.13
CA ASP A 65 15.48 -17.73 0.54
C ASP A 65 13.95 -17.72 0.34
N THR A 66 13.20 -17.34 1.38
CA THR A 66 11.73 -17.28 1.39
C THR A 66 11.18 -15.98 0.84
N LYS A 67 12.04 -15.07 0.39
CA LYS A 67 11.70 -13.72 -0.04
C LYS A 67 12.36 -13.35 -1.36
N TRP A 68 11.81 -12.33 -1.99
CA TRP A 68 12.47 -11.54 -3.02
C TRP A 68 12.88 -10.21 -2.43
N GLN A 69 14.09 -9.75 -2.73
CA GLN A 69 14.45 -8.36 -2.56
C GLN A 69 14.32 -7.64 -3.90
N VAL A 70 13.51 -6.59 -3.95
CA VAL A 70 13.24 -5.82 -5.16
C VAL A 70 13.77 -4.40 -4.97
N MET A 71 14.77 -4.02 -5.76
CA MET A 71 15.32 -2.67 -5.78
C MET A 71 14.70 -1.87 -6.93
N VAL A 72 14.04 -0.76 -6.60
CA VAL A 72 13.36 0.11 -7.56
C VAL A 72 14.08 1.46 -7.61
N PRO A 73 14.68 1.84 -8.76
CA PRO A 73 15.30 3.15 -8.91
C PRO A 73 14.29 4.29 -8.72
N ARG A 74 14.78 5.43 -8.20
CA ARG A 74 13.99 6.64 -8.01
C ARG A 74 14.53 7.83 -8.80
N THR A 75 13.62 8.68 -9.30
CA THR A 75 13.97 9.87 -10.11
C THR A 75 14.30 11.10 -9.27
N ASP A 76 13.74 11.22 -8.07
CA ASP A 76 13.96 12.36 -7.17
C ASP A 76 15.33 12.37 -6.50
N TRP A 77 16.07 11.27 -6.60
CA TRP A 77 17.37 11.07 -5.96
C TRP A 77 18.55 11.17 -6.94
N ALA A 78 18.37 11.93 -8.02
CA ALA A 78 19.46 12.24 -8.93
C ALA A 78 20.66 12.82 -8.15
N LYS A 79 21.81 12.12 -8.22
CA LYS A 79 23.10 12.49 -7.59
C LYS A 79 23.20 12.36 -6.06
N ARG A 80 22.29 11.63 -5.38
CA ARG A 80 22.45 11.23 -3.97
C ARG A 80 22.26 9.72 -3.81
N MET A 81 23.08 9.10 -2.96
CA MET A 81 22.93 7.69 -2.58
C MET A 81 22.16 7.57 -1.26
N PRO A 82 21.39 6.48 -1.07
CA PRO A 82 20.97 5.52 -2.10
C PRO A 82 20.07 6.19 -3.14
N ASN A 83 20.03 5.68 -4.37
CA ASN A 83 19.20 6.21 -5.48
C ASN A 83 18.03 5.27 -5.83
N ALA A 84 17.77 4.29 -4.96
CA ALA A 84 16.73 3.29 -5.13
C ALA A 84 16.05 3.01 -3.78
N ALA A 85 14.78 2.64 -3.84
CA ALA A 85 14.08 2.04 -2.72
C ALA A 85 14.21 0.52 -2.78
N ALA A 86 14.38 -0.12 -1.62
CA ALA A 86 14.37 -1.56 -1.51
C ALA A 86 13.04 -2.03 -0.91
N PHE A 87 12.49 -3.10 -1.47
CA PHE A 87 11.29 -3.77 -0.99
C PHE A 87 11.59 -5.25 -0.76
N GLU A 88 10.94 -5.86 0.22
CA GLU A 88 10.87 -7.33 0.30
C GLU A 88 9.50 -7.79 -0.16
N VAL A 89 9.47 -8.92 -0.85
CA VAL A 89 8.25 -9.63 -1.20
C VAL A 89 8.35 -11.04 -0.63
N ASP A 90 7.42 -11.42 0.24
CA ASP A 90 7.33 -12.79 0.70
C ASP A 90 6.89 -13.72 -0.47
N LYS A 91 7.61 -14.82 -0.72
CA LYS A 91 7.32 -15.69 -1.89
C LYS A 91 5.99 -16.39 -1.79
N GLN A 92 5.55 -16.73 -0.58
CA GLN A 92 4.35 -17.53 -0.36
C GLN A 92 3.09 -16.68 -0.38
N THR A 93 3.15 -15.50 0.20
CA THR A 93 2.00 -14.60 0.37
C THR A 93 2.00 -13.49 -0.68
N GLY A 94 3.16 -13.06 -1.16
CA GLY A 94 3.31 -11.85 -1.97
C GLY A 94 3.20 -10.56 -1.18
N ALA A 95 3.25 -10.62 0.16
CA ALA A 95 3.22 -9.44 1.01
C ALA A 95 4.47 -8.58 0.75
N VAL A 96 4.25 -7.28 0.50
CA VAL A 96 5.32 -6.33 0.21
C VAL A 96 5.62 -5.49 1.45
N THR A 97 6.90 -5.40 1.83
CA THR A 97 7.37 -4.47 2.87
C THR A 97 8.44 -3.55 2.31
N THR A 98 8.49 -2.32 2.81
CA THR A 98 9.55 -1.37 2.44
C THR A 98 10.74 -1.55 3.38
N LEU A 99 11.95 -1.63 2.82
CA LEU A 99 13.18 -1.64 3.59
C LEU A 99 13.77 -0.24 3.70
N MET A 100 14.19 0.14 4.91
CA MET A 100 15.01 1.33 5.09
C MET A 100 16.44 1.02 4.67
N VAL A 101 16.89 1.69 3.60
CA VAL A 101 18.27 1.62 3.11
C VAL A 101 19.08 2.66 3.88
N LYS A 102 20.15 2.24 4.56
CA LYS A 102 21.04 3.11 5.36
C LYS A 102 22.16 3.69 4.52
#